data_AF-A0A929HVC9-F1
#
_entry.id   AF-A0A929HVC9-F1
#
_cell.length_a   1.000
_cell.length_b   1.000
_cell.length_c   1.000
_cell.angle_alpha   90.00
_cell.angle_beta   90.00
_cell.angle_gamma   90.00
#
_symmetry.space_group_name_H-M   'P 1'
#
loop_
_entity.id
_entity.type
_entity.pdbx_description
1 polymer ?
#
loop_
_entity_poly.entity_id
_entity_poly.type
_entity_poly.pdbx_seq_one_letter_code
_entity_poly.pdbx_strand_id
1 'polypeptide(L)'
;MNKDPKGCFCKYSINKLADVARGKFVEHRSTIDLMESAKSETEKDEVAIVSLFDVDDETLVELMKNKLEDERCSVVSCRKMLKRQIEGMIKTKVV
;
A
#
# COMPACT_ATOMS: atom_id res chain seq x y z
N MET A 1 13.90 -12.55 16.58
CA MET A 1 13.83 -11.66 15.38
C MET A 1 13.49 -12.51 14.17
N ASN A 2 12.72 -11.96 13.23
CA ASN A 2 12.06 -12.61 12.08
C ASN A 2 10.83 -13.47 12.39
N LYS A 3 9.67 -12.82 12.48
CA LYS A 3 8.43 -13.38 11.94
C LYS A 3 7.97 -12.39 10.89
N ASP A 4 8.04 -12.76 9.62
CA ASP A 4 7.28 -12.07 8.57
C ASP A 4 5.80 -12.14 8.99
N PRO A 5 5.19 -11.05 9.49
CA PRO A 5 3.82 -11.13 9.97
C PRO A 5 2.96 -11.35 8.73
N LYS A 6 2.21 -12.46 8.69
CA LYS A 6 1.25 -12.70 7.62
C LYS A 6 0.32 -11.47 7.54
N GLY A 7 0.29 -10.81 6.39
CA GLY A 7 -0.52 -9.59 6.19
C GLY A 7 0.20 -8.26 6.43
N CYS A 8 1.52 -8.24 6.65
CA CYS A 8 2.29 -6.99 6.75
C CYS A 8 2.65 -6.41 5.37
N PHE A 9 2.63 -5.09 5.22
CA PHE A 9 3.08 -4.41 3.99
C PHE A 9 4.57 -4.64 3.70
N CYS A 10 5.38 -4.95 4.72
CA CYS A 10 6.82 -5.16 4.58
C CYS A 10 7.20 -6.34 3.68
N LYS A 11 6.26 -7.25 3.38
CA LYS A 11 6.50 -8.38 2.46
C LYS A 11 6.51 -7.97 0.98
N TYR A 12 6.01 -6.77 0.65
CA TYR A 12 5.92 -6.29 -0.72
C TYR A 12 7.13 -5.43 -1.09
N SER A 13 7.48 -5.46 -2.37
CA SER A 13 8.56 -4.64 -2.89
C SER A 13 8.14 -3.18 -2.90
N ILE A 14 8.88 -2.34 -2.17
CA ILE A 14 8.62 -0.90 -2.14
C ILE A 14 8.75 -0.25 -3.53
N ASN A 15 9.61 -0.79 -4.40
CA ASN A 15 9.75 -0.33 -5.78
C ASN A 15 8.47 -0.63 -6.59
N LYS A 16 7.89 -1.82 -6.44
CA LYS A 16 6.65 -2.19 -7.12
C LYS A 16 5.47 -1.37 -6.64
N LEU A 17 5.36 -1.19 -5.33
CA LEU A 17 4.35 -0.30 -4.74
C LEU A 17 4.51 1.14 -5.23
N ALA A 18 5.74 1.63 -5.41
CA ALA A 18 5.98 2.98 -5.94
C ALA A 18 5.58 3.10 -7.41
N ASP A 19 5.80 2.08 -8.23
CA ASP A 19 5.38 2.07 -9.64
C ASP A 19 3.84 2.07 -9.75
N VAL A 20 3.16 1.27 -8.92
CA VAL A 20 1.69 1.27 -8.83
C VAL A 20 1.16 2.62 -8.32
N ALA A 21 1.78 3.20 -7.29
CA ALA A 21 1.42 4.50 -6.75
C ALA A 21 1.60 5.63 -7.77
N ARG A 22 2.65 5.58 -8.60
CA ARG A 22 2.80 6.52 -9.72
C ARG A 22 1.65 6.40 -10.70
N GLY A 23 1.31 5.18 -11.11
CA GLY A 23 0.17 4.93 -12.01
C GLY A 23 -1.14 5.51 -11.46
N LYS A 24 -1.41 5.32 -10.16
CA LYS A 24 -2.63 5.81 -9.51
C LYS A 24 -2.63 7.34 -9.30
N PHE A 25 -1.58 7.88 -8.71
CA PHE A 25 -1.57 9.25 -8.16
C PHE A 25 -0.97 10.30 -9.08
N VAL A 26 -0.09 9.90 -9.99
CA VAL A 26 0.56 10.81 -10.95
C VAL A 26 -0.06 10.69 -12.33
N GLU A 27 -0.34 9.46 -12.76
CA GLU A 27 -0.92 9.18 -14.08
C GLU A 27 -2.46 9.08 -14.04
N HIS A 28 -3.06 9.24 -12.85
CA HIS A 28 -4.51 9.26 -12.62
C HIS A 28 -5.26 8.01 -13.11
N ARG A 29 -4.61 6.85 -13.14
CA ARG A 29 -5.27 5.58 -13.44
C ARG A 29 -6.19 5.17 -12.29
N SER A 30 -7.38 4.68 -12.61
CA SER A 30 -8.32 4.22 -11.57
C SER A 30 -7.81 2.93 -10.90
N THR A 31 -8.30 2.64 -9.69
CA THR A 31 -8.00 1.36 -9.02
C THR A 31 -8.49 0.17 -9.86
N ILE A 32 -9.60 0.33 -10.60
CA ILE A 32 -10.15 -0.72 -11.48
C ILE A 32 -9.17 -0.98 -12.63
N ASP A 33 -8.71 0.06 -13.34
CA ASP A 33 -7.77 -0.11 -14.46
C ASP A 33 -6.45 -0.77 -14.03
N LEU A 34 -5.98 -0.43 -12.83
CA LEU A 34 -4.76 -1.01 -12.24
C LEU A 34 -4.98 -2.48 -11.87
N MET A 35 -6.13 -2.82 -11.30
CA MET A 35 -6.51 -4.21 -10.98
C MET A 35 -6.65 -5.08 -12.23
N GLU A 36 -7.24 -4.55 -13.31
CA GLU A 36 -7.37 -5.27 -14.57
C GLU A 36 -6.02 -5.51 -15.27
N SER A 37 -5.06 -4.62 -15.04
CA SER A 37 -3.69 -4.76 -15.57
C SER A 37 -2.82 -5.73 -14.77
N ALA A 38 -3.22 -6.08 -13.54
CA ALA A 38 -2.47 -6.96 -12.66
C ALA A 38 -2.59 -8.43 -13.13
N LYS A 39 -1.45 -9.09 -13.33
CA LYS A 39 -1.35 -10.45 -13.87
C LYS A 39 -1.19 -11.51 -12.79
N SER A 40 -0.96 -11.10 -11.54
CA SER A 40 -0.79 -12.02 -10.41
C SER A 40 -1.52 -11.51 -9.17
N GLU A 41 -1.81 -12.41 -8.24
CA GLU A 41 -2.39 -12.04 -6.94
C GLU A 41 -1.48 -11.10 -6.16
N THR A 42 -0.16 -11.26 -6.27
CA THR A 42 0.81 -10.32 -5.68
C THR A 42 0.66 -8.91 -6.25
N GLU A 43 0.51 -8.77 -7.57
CA GLU A 43 0.31 -7.46 -8.20
C GLU A 43 -1.05 -6.85 -7.82
N LYS A 44 -2.11 -7.67 -7.70
CA LYS A 44 -3.42 -7.21 -7.21
C LYS A 44 -3.33 -6.73 -5.76
N ASP A 45 -2.61 -7.44 -4.91
CA ASP A 45 -2.34 -7.03 -3.54
C ASP A 45 -1.59 -5.68 -3.50
N GLU A 46 -0.59 -5.48 -4.36
CA GLU A 46 0.13 -4.20 -4.46
C GLU A 46 -0.82 -3.05 -4.82
N VAL A 47 -1.75 -3.27 -5.77
CA VAL A 47 -2.80 -2.30 -6.13
C VAL A 47 -3.75 -2.03 -4.96
N ALA A 48 -4.17 -3.07 -4.23
CA ALA A 48 -5.02 -2.93 -3.06
C ALA A 48 -4.34 -2.09 -1.97
N ILE A 49 -3.07 -2.37 -1.67
CA ILE A 49 -2.28 -1.65 -0.65
C ILE A 49 -2.14 -0.18 -1.00
N VAL A 50 -1.76 0.13 -2.23
CA VAL A 50 -1.64 1.52 -2.69
C VAL A 50 -2.99 2.24 -2.64
N SER A 51 -4.09 1.53 -2.95
CA SER A 51 -5.44 2.09 -2.87
C SER A 51 -5.86 2.45 -1.44
N LEU A 52 -5.32 1.80 -0.41
CA LEU A 52 -5.57 2.17 0.99
C LEU A 52 -5.00 3.54 1.38
N PHE A 53 -4.13 4.14 0.56
CA PHE A 53 -3.57 5.47 0.84
C PHE A 53 -4.57 6.62 0.70
N ASP A 54 -5.71 6.36 0.06
CA ASP A 54 -6.83 7.30 -0.13
C ASP A 54 -7.95 7.13 0.89
N VAL A 55 -7.91 6.05 1.66
CA VAL A 55 -8.88 5.79 2.72
C VAL A 55 -8.53 6.68 3.92
N ASP A 56 -9.51 7.27 4.60
CA ASP A 56 -9.26 8.01 5.83
C ASP A 56 -8.85 7.07 6.99
N ASP A 57 -8.32 7.64 8.08
CA ASP A 57 -7.84 6.82 9.20
C ASP A 57 -8.98 6.09 9.92
N GLU A 58 -10.16 6.71 10.04
CA GLU A 58 -11.30 6.15 10.79
C GLU A 58 -11.86 4.92 10.05
N THR A 59 -12.11 5.07 8.75
CA THR A 59 -12.53 3.97 7.87
C THR A 59 -11.50 2.85 7.86
N LEU A 60 -10.20 3.17 7.80
CA LEU A 60 -9.15 2.14 7.83
C LEU A 60 -9.16 1.34 9.14
N VAL A 61 -9.31 2.03 10.28
CA VAL A 61 -9.38 1.39 11.59
C VAL A 61 -10.62 0.50 11.69
N GLU A 62 -11.77 0.97 11.20
CA GLU A 62 -13.00 0.19 11.17
C GLU A 62 -12.86 -1.09 10.33
N LEU A 63 -12.30 -0.98 9.12
CA LEU A 63 -12.06 -2.12 8.22
C LEU A 63 -11.11 -3.17 8.83
N MET A 64 -10.23 -2.75 9.74
CA MET A 64 -9.16 -3.57 10.31
C MET A 64 -9.43 -4.02 11.75
N LYS A 65 -10.57 -3.64 12.34
CA LYS A 65 -10.90 -3.74 13.77
C LYS A 65 -10.80 -5.15 14.38
N ASN A 66 -10.76 -6.20 13.56
CA ASN A 66 -10.63 -7.60 14.00
C ASN A 66 -9.51 -8.38 13.26
N LYS A 67 -8.62 -7.69 12.54
CA LYS A 67 -7.63 -8.32 11.65
C LYS A 67 -6.17 -8.08 12.06
N LEU A 68 -5.93 -7.31 13.12
CA LEU A 68 -4.58 -7.01 13.61
C LEU A 68 -4.18 -8.02 14.67
N GLU A 69 -3.21 -8.87 14.34
CA GLU A 69 -2.68 -9.91 15.24
C GLU A 69 -1.63 -9.38 16.24
N ASP A 70 -1.09 -8.17 16.04
CA ASP A 70 -0.05 -7.57 16.89
C ASP A 70 -0.45 -6.15 17.31
N GLU A 71 -0.70 -5.95 18.61
CA GLU A 71 -1.02 -4.64 19.20
C GLU A 71 0.09 -3.59 19.01
N ARG A 72 1.33 -4.02 18.69
CA ARG A 72 2.45 -3.12 18.38
C ARG A 72 2.42 -2.63 16.93
N CYS A 73 1.58 -3.22 16.08
CA CYS A 73 1.43 -2.86 14.68
C CYS A 73 0.18 -1.99 14.50
N SER A 74 0.37 -0.67 14.51
CA SER A 74 -0.71 0.27 14.14
C SER A 74 -0.80 0.34 12.62
N VAL A 75 -1.89 -0.19 12.04
CA VAL A 75 -2.14 -0.15 10.59
C VAL A 75 -2.08 1.28 10.04
N VAL A 76 -2.56 2.25 10.82
CA VAL A 76 -2.51 3.67 10.49
C VAL A 76 -1.06 4.15 10.41
N SER A 77 -0.25 3.84 11.43
CA SER A 77 1.17 4.23 11.46
C SER A 77 1.96 3.58 10.33
N CYS A 78 1.76 2.28 10.10
CA CYS A 78 2.43 1.54 9.03
C CYS A 78 2.06 2.10 7.65
N ARG A 79 0.78 2.36 7.40
CA ARG A 79 0.32 2.98 6.15
C ARG A 79 0.93 4.37 5.96
N LYS A 80 0.90 5.22 6.98
CA LYS A 80 1.46 6.59 6.90
C LYS A 80 2.97 6.56 6.62
N MET A 81 3.70 5.65 7.28
CA MET A 81 5.13 5.47 7.04
C MET A 81 5.39 5.04 5.59
N LEU A 82 4.70 4.00 5.12
CA LEU A 82 4.84 3.49 3.76
C LEU A 82 4.49 4.54 2.71
N LYS A 83 3.37 5.26 2.90
CA LYS A 83 2.94 6.36 2.02
C LYS A 83 4.02 7.43 1.90
N ARG A 84 4.62 7.87 3.01
CA ARG A 84 5.71 8.86 3.00
C ARG A 84 6.95 8.38 2.25
N GLN A 85 7.33 7.11 2.42
CA GLN A 85 8.47 6.55 1.69
C GLN A 85 8.22 6.52 0.18
N ILE A 86 7.04 6.05 -0.23
CA ILE A 86 6.64 6.00 -1.64
C ILE A 86 6.50 7.39 -2.25
N GLU A 87 5.90 8.34 -1.53
CA GLU A 87 5.82 9.75 -1.95
C GLU A 87 7.20 10.33 -2.22
N GLY A 88 8.20 10.02 -1.37
CA GLY A 88 9.58 10.37 -1.61
C GLY A 88 10.08 9.78 -2.93
N MET A 89 9.86 8.48 -3.18
CA MET A 89 10.33 7.81 -4.39
C MET A 89 9.70 8.35 -5.68
N ILE A 90 8.39 8.62 -5.67
CA ILE A 90 7.70 9.10 -6.89
C ILE A 90 7.98 10.57 -7.18
N LYS A 91 8.31 11.38 -6.15
CA LYS A 91 8.75 12.78 -6.33
C LYS A 91 10.18 12.86 -6.90
N THR A 92 11.05 11.91 -6.58
CA THR A 92 12.44 11.91 -7.05
C THR A 92 12.63 11.27 -8.43
N LYS A 93 11.71 10.40 -8.88
CA LYS A 93 11.69 9.81 -10.25
C LYS A 93 11.21 10.80 -11.33
N VAL A 94 11.56 12.08 -11.22
CA VAL A 94 11.36 13.11 -12.26
C VAL A 94 12.70 13.38 -12.93
N VAL A 95 13.22 12.41 -13.67
CA VAL A 95 14.18 12.58 -14.78
C VAL A 95 14.01 11.39 -15.72
#